data_AF-A0A7J3XUE5-F1
#
_entry.id   AF-A0A7J3XUE5-F1
#
_cell.length_a   1.000
_cell.length_b   1.000
_cell.length_c   1.000
_cell.angle_alpha   90.00
_cell.angle_beta   90.00
_cell.angle_gamma   90.00
#
_symmetry.space_group_name_H-M   'P 1'
#
loop_
_entity.id
_entity.type
_entity.pdbx_description
1 polymer ?
#
loop_
_entity_poly.entity_id
_entity_poly.type
_entity_poly.pdbx_seq_one_letter_code
_entity_poly.pdbx_strand_id
1 'polypeptide(L)'
;VQHVEPSTPASNAGMTGGCVIQKLNDTCILSVADLHGFMERTRPNQTVTVGFLSPDGLWKEVSLSTASHPANSSRGFLGVMPVDFYEVRGLSLPPRLLTQVHIFYAWLEAVLFSLAVFNMLPMVVTDGGRMIHTVLCRLIKDGEATARKLVVALTVASVGLIAFNIAATLAL
;
A
#
# COMPACT_ATOMS: atom_id res chain seq x y z
N VAL A 1 -12.67 -0.74 -3.69
CA VAL A 1 -12.68 -2.22 -3.70
C VAL A 1 -11.41 -2.71 -4.37
N GLN A 2 -10.55 -3.40 -3.63
CA GLN A 2 -9.29 -3.94 -4.17
C GLN A 2 -9.53 -5.21 -4.99
N HIS A 3 -10.34 -6.13 -4.46
CA HIS A 3 -10.65 -7.40 -5.09
C HIS A 3 -12.12 -7.77 -4.87
N VAL A 4 -12.69 -8.52 -5.81
CA VAL A 4 -14.04 -9.09 -5.72
C VAL A 4 -13.89 -10.60 -5.87
N GLU A 5 -14.30 -11.34 -4.85
CA GLU A 5 -14.17 -12.80 -4.82
C GLU A 5 -15.10 -13.44 -5.86
N PRO A 6 -14.64 -14.41 -6.67
CA PRO A 6 -15.48 -15.10 -7.64
C PRO A 6 -16.70 -15.77 -7.01
N SER A 7 -17.79 -15.89 -7.78
CA SER A 7 -19.03 -16.57 -7.36
C SER A 7 -19.72 -15.97 -6.13
N THR A 8 -19.41 -14.72 -5.79
CA THR A 8 -20.06 -13.97 -4.71
C THR A 8 -21.13 -13.02 -5.24
N PRO A 9 -22.02 -12.49 -4.37
CA PRO A 9 -23.03 -11.53 -4.78
C PRO A 9 -22.49 -10.32 -5.55
N ALA A 10 -21.35 -9.76 -5.12
CA ALA A 10 -20.72 -8.63 -5.81
C ALA A 10 -20.21 -9.02 -7.20
N SER A 11 -19.57 -10.19 -7.33
CA SER A 11 -19.10 -10.70 -8.64
C SER A 11 -20.27 -10.92 -9.60
N ASN A 12 -21.34 -11.55 -9.13
CA ASN A 12 -22.55 -11.82 -9.92
C ASN A 12 -23.29 -10.53 -10.32
N ALA A 13 -23.15 -9.47 -9.52
CA ALA A 13 -23.68 -8.14 -9.84
C ALA A 13 -22.78 -7.34 -10.80
N GLY A 14 -21.70 -7.94 -11.32
CA GLY A 14 -20.78 -7.30 -12.27
C GLY A 14 -19.83 -6.28 -11.63
N MET A 15 -19.66 -6.31 -10.31
CA MET A 15 -18.64 -5.49 -9.63
C MET A 15 -17.26 -6.08 -9.88
N THR A 16 -16.27 -5.21 -10.03
CA THR A 16 -14.87 -5.59 -10.27
C THR A 16 -13.92 -4.86 -9.32
N GLY A 17 -12.66 -5.29 -9.30
CA GLY A 17 -11.60 -4.52 -8.65
C GLY A 17 -11.51 -3.10 -9.23
N GLY A 18 -11.27 -2.11 -8.37
CA GLY A 18 -11.24 -0.70 -8.73
C GLY A 18 -12.59 0.02 -8.62
N CYS A 19 -13.69 -0.67 -8.30
CA CYS A 19 -14.96 -0.02 -7.96
C CYS A 19 -14.87 0.74 -6.62
N VAL A 20 -15.62 1.84 -6.50
CA VAL A 20 -15.72 2.65 -5.28
C VAL A 20 -17.16 2.64 -4.79
N ILE A 21 -17.43 1.94 -3.69
CA ILE A 21 -18.75 1.91 -3.07
C ILE A 21 -18.95 3.24 -2.34
N GLN A 22 -20.02 3.95 -2.65
CA GLN A 22 -20.36 5.22 -1.98
C GLN A 22 -21.71 5.17 -1.29
N LYS A 23 -22.56 4.18 -1.62
CA LYS A 23 -23.90 4.06 -1.05
C LYS A 23 -24.32 2.61 -0.85
N LEU A 24 -24.95 2.32 0.28
CA LEU A 24 -25.67 1.07 0.54
C LEU A 24 -27.09 1.40 1.01
N ASN A 25 -28.08 0.99 0.23
CA ASN A 25 -29.47 1.44 0.35
C ASN A 25 -29.53 2.98 0.40
N ASP A 26 -30.00 3.55 1.51
CA ASP A 26 -30.06 5.01 1.75
C ASP A 26 -28.90 5.53 2.61
N THR A 27 -27.91 4.69 2.92
CA THR A 27 -26.75 5.05 3.74
C THR A 27 -25.56 5.41 2.88
N CYS A 28 -25.00 6.61 3.06
CA CYS A 28 -23.72 6.99 2.48
C CYS A 28 -22.58 6.24 3.16
N ILE A 29 -21.66 5.71 2.36
CA ILE A 29 -20.48 4.98 2.82
C ILE A 29 -19.26 5.81 2.44
N LEU A 30 -18.58 6.39 3.44
CA LEU A 30 -17.43 7.27 3.23
C LEU A 30 -16.10 6.58 3.55
N SER A 31 -16.15 5.47 4.29
CA SER A 31 -14.97 4.72 4.71
C SER A 31 -15.22 3.22 4.75
N VAL A 32 -14.13 2.45 4.83
CA VAL A 32 -14.16 1.02 5.12
C VAL A 32 -14.85 0.74 6.45
N ALA A 33 -14.67 1.60 7.46
CA ALA A 33 -15.35 1.49 8.74
C ALA A 33 -16.87 1.61 8.61
N ASP A 34 -17.37 2.56 7.80
CA ASP A 34 -18.81 2.71 7.54
C ASP A 34 -19.38 1.48 6.83
N LEU A 35 -18.63 0.95 5.85
CA LEU A 35 -18.99 -0.27 5.15
C LEU A 35 -19.09 -1.46 6.11
N HIS A 36 -18.08 -1.65 6.96
CA HIS A 36 -18.10 -2.71 7.97
C HIS A 36 -19.27 -2.55 8.94
N GLY A 37 -19.49 -1.34 9.47
CA GLY A 37 -20.60 -1.06 10.38
C GLY A 37 -21.98 -1.26 9.75
N PHE A 38 -22.13 -0.97 8.45
CA PHE A 38 -23.36 -1.31 7.71
C PHE A 38 -23.52 -2.83 7.60
N MET A 39 -22.47 -3.53 7.17
CA MET A 39 -22.48 -4.98 6.96
C MET A 39 -22.55 -5.80 8.26
N GLU A 40 -22.31 -5.21 9.42
CA GLU A 40 -22.57 -5.83 10.72
C GLU A 40 -24.05 -6.06 11.00
N ARG A 41 -24.90 -5.20 10.42
CA ARG A 41 -26.35 -5.23 10.65
C ARG A 41 -27.10 -6.01 9.57
N THR A 42 -26.41 -6.46 8.53
CA THR A 42 -27.02 -7.22 7.44
C THR A 42 -27.09 -8.71 7.75
N ARG A 43 -28.11 -9.37 7.23
CA ARG A 43 -28.31 -10.83 7.36
C ARG A 43 -28.10 -11.51 6.01
N PRO A 44 -27.74 -12.80 5.98
CA PRO A 44 -27.72 -13.58 4.74
C PRO A 44 -29.08 -13.51 4.02
N ASN A 45 -29.04 -13.55 2.68
CA ASN A 45 -30.19 -13.45 1.79
C ASN A 45 -30.98 -12.13 1.88
N GLN A 46 -30.45 -11.13 2.58
CA GLN A 46 -31.02 -9.78 2.57
C GLN A 46 -30.64 -9.09 1.26
N THR A 47 -31.62 -8.45 0.62
CA THR A 47 -31.38 -7.57 -0.53
C THR A 47 -30.77 -6.26 -0.07
N VAL A 48 -29.65 -5.88 -0.69
CA VAL A 48 -28.95 -4.61 -0.49
C VAL A 48 -28.73 -3.98 -1.85
N THR A 49 -29.09 -2.70 -1.97
CA THR A 49 -28.81 -1.87 -3.14
C THR A 49 -27.45 -1.22 -2.95
N VAL A 50 -26.51 -1.51 -3.85
CA VAL A 50 -25.13 -1.01 -3.82
C VAL A 50 -24.97 0.07 -4.89
N GLY A 51 -24.74 1.30 -4.45
CA GLY A 51 -24.35 2.42 -5.29
C GLY A 51 -22.83 2.58 -5.31
N PHE A 52 -22.22 2.50 -6.48
CA PHE A 52 -20.78 2.56 -6.64
C PHE A 52 -20.35 3.22 -7.96
N LEU A 53 -19.13 3.77 -7.98
CA LEU A 53 -18.46 4.18 -9.20
C LEU A 53 -17.71 3.00 -9.81
N SER A 54 -17.87 2.80 -11.11
CA SER A 54 -17.00 1.90 -11.87
C SER A 54 -15.55 2.42 -11.87
N PRO A 55 -14.55 1.60 -12.23
CA PRO A 55 -13.17 2.06 -12.36
C PRO A 55 -13.02 3.28 -13.29
N ASP A 56 -13.92 3.43 -14.25
CA ASP A 56 -13.92 4.51 -15.24
C ASP A 56 -14.70 5.76 -14.77
N GLY A 57 -15.24 5.73 -13.55
CA GLY A 57 -15.95 6.85 -12.93
C GLY A 57 -17.45 6.92 -13.26
N LEU A 58 -18.02 5.86 -13.83
CA LEU A 58 -19.46 5.83 -14.11
C LEU A 58 -20.22 5.36 -12.87
N TRP A 59 -21.22 6.14 -12.45
CA TRP A 59 -22.14 5.72 -11.40
C TRP A 59 -22.96 4.51 -11.82
N LYS A 60 -23.04 3.52 -10.94
CA LYS A 60 -23.87 2.32 -11.10
C LYS A 60 -24.57 2.01 -9.79
N GLU A 61 -25.78 1.50 -9.90
CA GLU A 61 -26.56 1.05 -8.76
C GLU A 61 -27.12 -0.35 -9.07
N VAL A 62 -26.85 -1.31 -8.20
CA VAL A 62 -27.23 -2.71 -8.39
C VAL A 62 -27.85 -3.25 -7.11
N SER A 63 -28.98 -3.96 -7.23
CA SER A 63 -29.58 -4.65 -6.09
C SER A 63 -29.14 -6.11 -6.12
N LEU A 64 -28.55 -6.57 -5.02
CA LEU A 64 -28.06 -7.93 -4.87
C LEU A 64 -28.52 -8.54 -3.55
N SER A 65 -28.61 -9.86 -3.51
CA SER A 65 -28.87 -10.60 -2.27
C SER A 65 -27.54 -10.99 -1.62
N THR A 66 -27.34 -10.60 -0.37
CA THR A 66 -26.12 -10.94 0.39
C THR A 66 -26.02 -12.46 0.63
N ALA A 67 -24.80 -12.98 0.69
CA ALA A 67 -24.53 -14.37 1.04
C ALA A 67 -24.26 -14.51 2.56
N SER A 68 -24.10 -15.76 3.01
CA SER A 68 -23.63 -16.06 4.37
C SER A 68 -22.13 -15.76 4.49
N HIS A 69 -21.72 -15.01 5.51
CA HIS A 69 -20.30 -14.67 5.70
C HIS A 69 -19.47 -15.91 6.10
N PRO A 70 -18.32 -16.19 5.43
CA PRO A 70 -17.54 -17.41 5.67
C PRO A 70 -17.12 -17.61 7.14
N ALA A 71 -16.76 -16.53 7.83
CA ALA A 71 -16.38 -16.56 9.24
C ALA A 71 -17.57 -16.45 10.24
N ASN A 72 -18.75 -16.01 9.80
CA ASN A 72 -19.91 -15.83 10.68
C ASN A 72 -21.21 -15.92 9.88
N SER A 73 -21.85 -17.08 9.90
CA SER A 73 -23.03 -17.35 9.08
C SER A 73 -24.28 -16.52 9.42
N SER A 74 -24.28 -15.78 10.53
CA SER A 74 -25.38 -14.88 10.89
C SER A 74 -25.32 -13.52 10.17
N ARG A 75 -24.20 -13.20 9.50
CA ARG A 75 -23.95 -11.92 8.85
C ARG A 75 -24.02 -12.01 7.33
N GLY A 76 -24.51 -10.94 6.70
CA GLY A 76 -24.50 -10.77 5.26
C GLY A 76 -23.07 -10.60 4.72
N PHE A 77 -22.85 -11.08 3.50
CA PHE A 77 -21.55 -11.04 2.82
C PHE A 77 -21.70 -10.64 1.35
N LEU A 78 -20.91 -9.66 0.91
CA LEU A 78 -20.89 -9.19 -0.48
C LEU A 78 -19.82 -9.89 -1.33
N GLY A 79 -18.71 -10.32 -0.73
CA GLY A 79 -17.56 -10.84 -1.47
C GLY A 79 -16.61 -9.78 -2.00
N VAL A 80 -16.46 -8.66 -1.28
CA VAL A 80 -15.52 -7.58 -1.64
C VAL A 80 -14.40 -7.49 -0.62
N MET A 81 -13.19 -7.17 -1.08
CA MET A 81 -12.07 -6.74 -0.25
C MET A 81 -12.00 -5.21 -0.29
N PRO A 82 -12.51 -4.51 0.75
CA PRO A 82 -12.58 -3.08 0.76
C PRO A 82 -11.25 -2.45 1.21
N VAL A 83 -10.96 -1.28 0.65
CA VAL A 83 -9.86 -0.40 1.04
C VAL A 83 -10.38 1.04 0.93
N ASP A 84 -9.89 1.94 1.78
CA ASP A 84 -10.30 3.34 1.73
C ASP A 84 -9.89 3.97 0.40
N PHE A 85 -10.75 4.81 -0.13
CA PHE A 85 -10.54 5.53 -1.37
C PHE A 85 -10.56 7.03 -1.10
N TYR A 86 -9.56 7.73 -1.63
CA TYR A 86 -9.39 9.17 -1.42
C TYR A 86 -9.59 9.91 -2.74
N GLU A 87 -10.57 10.81 -2.76
CA GLU A 87 -10.86 11.66 -3.90
C GLU A 87 -10.07 12.97 -3.85
N VAL A 88 -9.80 13.54 -5.02
CA VAL A 88 -9.22 14.88 -5.14
C VAL A 88 -10.33 15.90 -5.03
N ARG A 89 -10.27 16.76 -4.01
CA ARG A 89 -11.28 17.81 -3.82
C ARG A 89 -11.31 18.76 -5.02
N GLY A 90 -12.50 18.97 -5.57
CA GLY A 90 -12.73 19.91 -6.68
C GLY A 90 -12.38 19.37 -8.07
N LEU A 91 -11.97 18.11 -8.20
CA LEU A 91 -11.66 17.49 -9.49
C LEU A 91 -12.21 16.07 -9.56
N SER A 92 -13.14 15.83 -10.49
CA SER A 92 -13.69 14.49 -10.73
C SER A 92 -12.75 13.70 -11.65
N LEU A 93 -11.99 12.76 -11.08
CA LEU A 93 -11.13 11.85 -11.83
C LEU A 93 -11.66 10.41 -11.74
N PRO A 94 -11.49 9.59 -12.81
CA PRO A 94 -11.81 8.18 -12.75
C PRO A 94 -11.05 7.48 -11.60
N PRO A 95 -11.71 6.63 -10.79
CA PRO A 95 -11.05 5.89 -9.72
C PRO A 95 -9.82 5.09 -10.16
N ARG A 96 -9.86 4.53 -11.38
CA ARG A 96 -8.72 3.83 -11.98
C ARG A 96 -7.49 4.72 -12.06
N LEU A 97 -7.64 5.95 -12.55
CA LEU A 97 -6.53 6.89 -12.67
C LEU A 97 -5.95 7.26 -11.30
N LEU A 98 -6.82 7.61 -10.35
CA LEU A 98 -6.39 7.96 -8.99
C LEU A 98 -5.62 6.81 -8.31
N THR A 99 -6.12 5.58 -8.50
CA THR A 99 -5.45 4.38 -7.99
C THR A 99 -4.08 4.17 -8.63
N GLN A 100 -3.96 4.35 -9.95
CA GLN A 100 -2.67 4.22 -10.66
C GLN A 100 -1.68 5.30 -10.23
N VAL A 101 -2.13 6.54 -10.06
CA VAL A 101 -1.30 7.64 -9.55
C VAL A 101 -0.80 7.33 -8.14
N HIS A 102 -1.67 6.84 -7.26
CA HIS A 102 -1.28 6.44 -5.91
C HIS A 102 -0.25 5.31 -5.91
N ILE A 103 -0.48 4.25 -6.71
CA ILE A 103 0.46 3.12 -6.85
C ILE A 103 1.80 3.61 -7.40
N PHE A 104 1.78 4.50 -8.39
CA PHE A 104 2.99 5.11 -8.94
C PHE A 104 3.78 5.88 -7.87
N TYR A 105 3.12 6.71 -7.06
CA TYR A 105 3.77 7.42 -5.96
C TYR A 105 4.35 6.48 -4.91
N ALA A 106 3.62 5.41 -4.54
CA ALA A 106 4.12 4.42 -3.59
C ALA A 106 5.39 3.73 -4.10
N TRP A 107 5.44 3.38 -5.39
CA TRP A 107 6.65 2.82 -6.01
C TRP A 107 7.78 3.85 -6.12
N LEU A 108 7.46 5.09 -6.49
CA LEU A 108 8.42 6.17 -6.58
C LEU A 108 9.06 6.43 -5.21
N GLU A 109 8.27 6.49 -4.15
CA GLU A 109 8.74 6.62 -2.77
C GLU A 109 9.64 5.45 -2.38
N ALA A 110 9.23 4.20 -2.66
CA ALA A 110 10.05 3.02 -2.37
C ALA A 110 11.41 3.06 -3.07
N VAL A 111 11.46 3.48 -4.35
CA VAL A 111 12.71 3.61 -5.12
C VAL A 111 13.57 4.75 -4.59
N LEU A 112 12.99 5.94 -4.37
CA LEU A 112 13.74 7.11 -3.88
C LEU A 112 14.27 6.89 -2.46
N PHE A 113 13.46 6.29 -1.60
CA PHE A 113 13.86 5.93 -0.24
C PHE A 113 15.00 4.90 -0.26
N SER A 114 14.88 3.85 -1.09
CA SER A 114 15.95 2.86 -1.25
C SER A 114 17.24 3.53 -1.74
N LEU A 115 17.17 4.37 -2.77
CA LEU A 115 18.32 5.12 -3.29
C LEU A 115 18.95 6.01 -2.21
N ALA A 116 18.14 6.69 -1.41
CA ALA A 116 18.62 7.50 -0.30
C ALA A 116 19.36 6.65 0.74
N VAL A 117 18.78 5.52 1.17
CA VAL A 117 19.41 4.60 2.13
C VAL A 117 20.73 4.07 1.58
N PHE A 118 20.77 3.61 0.33
CA PHE A 118 22.01 3.12 -0.29
C PHE A 118 23.07 4.22 -0.38
N ASN A 119 22.71 5.43 -0.78
CA ASN A 119 23.65 6.55 -0.84
C ASN A 119 24.12 7.03 0.53
N MET A 120 23.34 6.82 1.59
CA MET A 120 23.71 7.17 2.97
C MET A 120 24.58 6.11 3.65
N LEU A 121 24.83 4.95 3.04
CA LEU A 121 25.70 3.93 3.61
C LEU A 121 27.13 4.46 3.85
N PRO A 122 27.82 3.99 4.90
CA PRO A 122 29.17 4.43 5.22
C PRO A 122 30.22 3.70 4.36
N MET A 123 30.05 3.72 3.03
CA MET A 123 30.90 3.02 2.07
C MET A 123 31.75 3.97 1.22
N VAL A 124 32.93 3.54 0.81
CA VAL A 124 33.85 4.32 -0.05
C VAL A 124 33.19 4.84 -1.33
N VAL A 125 32.28 4.07 -1.93
CA VAL A 125 31.64 4.42 -3.22
C VAL A 125 30.43 5.35 -3.08
N THR A 126 29.88 5.51 -1.87
CA THR A 126 28.64 6.23 -1.58
C THR A 126 28.88 7.60 -0.94
N ASP A 127 27.88 8.48 -1.00
CA ASP A 127 27.96 9.81 -0.40
C ASP A 127 28.06 9.77 1.14
N GLY A 128 27.47 8.78 1.80
CA GLY A 128 27.58 8.58 3.25
C GLY A 128 29.02 8.34 3.70
N GLY A 129 29.80 7.56 2.95
CA GLY A 129 31.23 7.37 3.23
C GLY A 129 32.05 8.64 3.03
N ARG A 130 31.73 9.45 2.00
CA ARG A 130 32.37 10.77 1.80
C ARG A 130 32.06 11.73 2.93
N MET A 131 30.80 11.78 3.37
CA MET A 131 30.38 12.63 4.49
C MET A 131 31.09 12.24 5.78
N ILE A 132 31.14 10.94 6.10
CA ILE A 132 31.87 10.44 7.28
C ILE A 132 33.35 10.77 7.17
N HIS A 133 33.97 10.56 6.00
CA HIS A 133 35.36 10.92 5.77
C HIS A 133 35.62 12.40 6.08
N THR A 134 34.81 13.31 5.50
CA THR A 134 34.93 14.75 5.72
C THR A 134 34.74 15.14 7.18
N VAL A 135 33.78 14.55 7.88
CA VAL A 135 33.56 14.79 9.31
C VAL A 135 34.76 14.31 10.14
N LEU A 136 35.27 13.11 9.87
CA LEU A 136 36.42 12.53 10.59
C LEU A 136 37.69 13.36 10.38
N CYS A 137 37.99 13.78 9.16
CA CYS A 137 39.14 14.66 8.88
C CYS A 137 39.02 16.01 9.58
N ARG A 138 37.79 16.50 9.83
CA ARG A 138 37.57 17.76 10.57
C ARG A 138 37.71 17.59 12.09
N LEU A 139 37.36 16.42 12.63
CA LEU A 139 37.40 16.15 14.06
C LEU A 139 38.78 15.69 14.55
N ILE A 140 39.57 15.03 13.70
CA ILE A 140 40.87 14.44 14.07
C ILE A 140 42.00 15.26 13.44
N LYS A 141 42.89 15.84 14.26
CA LYS A 141 44.13 16.50 13.78
C LYS A 141 44.99 15.50 13.00
N ASP A 142 45.45 15.91 11.82
CA ASP A 142 46.19 15.06 10.87
C ASP A 142 45.49 13.71 10.58
N GLY A 143 44.15 13.73 10.63
CA GLY A 143 43.30 12.55 10.68
C GLY A 143 43.05 11.83 9.36
N GLU A 144 43.64 12.27 8.25
CA GLU A 144 43.37 11.73 6.90
C GLU A 144 43.57 10.21 6.82
N ALA A 145 44.71 9.72 7.31
CA ALA A 145 45.01 8.29 7.31
C ALA A 145 44.04 7.49 8.21
N THR A 146 43.64 8.08 9.33
CA THR A 146 42.70 7.46 10.27
C THR A 146 41.28 7.44 9.70
N ALA A 147 40.82 8.54 9.11
CA ALA A 147 39.52 8.67 8.47
C ALA A 147 39.37 7.65 7.32
N ARG A 148 40.39 7.52 6.46
CA ARG A 148 40.39 6.54 5.37
C ARG A 148 40.30 5.12 5.88
N LYS A 149 41.09 4.76 6.90
CA LYS A 149 41.04 3.41 7.52
C LYS A 149 39.65 3.12 8.11
N LEU A 150 39.06 4.09 8.79
CA LEU A 150 37.72 3.95 9.38
C LEU A 150 36.64 3.78 8.30
N VAL A 151 36.66 4.57 7.23
CA VAL A 151 35.70 4.44 6.12
C VAL A 151 35.84 3.09 5.41
N VAL A 152 37.07 2.60 5.20
CA VAL A 152 37.28 1.26 4.63
C VAL A 152 36.76 0.18 5.58
N ALA A 153 37.03 0.29 6.89
CA ALA A 153 36.51 -0.66 7.88
C ALA A 153 34.97 -0.67 7.90
N LEU A 154 34.33 0.50 7.87
CA LEU A 154 32.87 0.63 7.77
C LEU A 154 32.33 0.07 6.45
N THR A 155 33.09 0.21 5.36
CA THR A 155 32.73 -0.38 4.06
C THR A 155 32.71 -1.90 4.15
N VAL A 156 33.77 -2.51 4.69
CA VAL A 156 33.87 -3.97 4.86
C VAL A 156 32.75 -4.47 5.76
N ALA A 157 32.48 -3.78 6.88
CA ALA A 157 31.38 -4.12 7.78
C ALA A 157 30.02 -4.04 7.07
N SER A 158 29.77 -2.97 6.29
CA SER A 158 28.51 -2.77 5.57
C SER A 158 28.28 -3.84 4.51
N VAL A 159 29.29 -4.11 3.67
CA VAL A 159 29.22 -5.15 2.63
C VAL A 159 29.06 -6.53 3.26
N GLY A 160 29.80 -6.80 4.35
CA GLY A 160 29.69 -8.06 5.09
C GLY A 160 28.28 -8.27 5.67
N LEU A 161 27.68 -7.23 6.24
CA LEU A 161 26.33 -7.30 6.81
C LEU A 161 25.26 -7.46 5.72
N ILE A 162 25.43 -6.82 4.56
CA ILE A 162 24.54 -7.03 3.40
C ILE A 162 24.66 -8.47 2.89
N ALA A 163 25.87 -8.95 2.66
CA ALA A 163 26.11 -10.32 2.19
C ALA A 163 25.57 -11.37 3.16
N PHE A 164 25.76 -11.15 4.47
CA PHE A 164 25.23 -12.01 5.51
C PHE A 164 23.69 -12.03 5.51
N ASN A 165 23.03 -10.87 5.41
CA ASN A 165 21.57 -10.81 5.34
C ASN A 165 21.03 -11.55 4.10
N ILE A 166 21.67 -11.40 2.94
CA ILE A 166 21.30 -12.12 1.72
C ILE A 166 21.44 -13.64 1.94
N ALA A 167 22.59 -14.09 2.46
CA ALA A 167 22.85 -15.50 2.72
C ALA A 167 21.85 -16.10 3.73
N ALA A 168 21.58 -15.39 4.82
CA ALA A 168 20.61 -15.81 5.83
C ALA A 168 19.20 -15.92 5.26
N THR A 169 18.80 -14.97 4.41
CA THR A 169 17.48 -15.00 3.75
C THR A 169 17.36 -16.18 2.78
N LEU A 170 18.43 -16.53 2.06
CA LEU A 170 18.43 -17.68 1.14
C LEU A 170 18.52 -19.04 1.83
N ALA A 171 18.94 -19.08 3.09
CA ALA A 171 19.06 -20.31 3.88
C ALA A 171 17.77 -20.66 4.66
N LEU A 172 16.81 -19.74 4.71
CA LEU A 172 15.48 -19.89 5.32
C LEU A 172 14.44 -20.27 4.26
#